data_AF-A0A9D6ZW65-F1
#
_entry.id   AF-A0A9D6ZW65-F1
#
_cell.length_a   1.000
_cell.length_b   1.000
_cell.length_c   1.000
_cell.angle_alpha   90.00
_cell.angle_beta   90.00
_cell.angle_gamma   90.00
#
_symmetry.space_group_name_H-M   'P 1'
#
loop_
_entity.id
_entity.type
_entity.pdbx_description
1 polymer ?
#
loop_
_entity_poly.entity_id
_entity_poly.type
_entity_poly.pdbx_seq_one_letter_code
_entity_poly.pdbx_strand_id
1 'polypeptide(L)'
;MNNRVLVCYASRAGSTAGVAESIGKTLAENGAQVDVLSMQDVKDLTPYQAVIAGSAIRKSKWLPEAMQFIQTHRADRARKPFATFTVCITLAMSNDAKYRAVVAEWIAPVRALIQPVSEGLFAGKLDFSKLPVNLDTLLLRATVAAGIFPRGDRRDWNAIRAWADHTRPLLLA
;
A
#
# COMPACT_ATOMS: atom_id res chain seq x y z
N MET A 1 9.61 -9.52 24.65
CA MET A 1 9.56 -8.30 23.82
C MET A 1 8.43 -8.48 22.83
N ASN A 2 7.47 -7.56 22.76
CA ASN A 2 6.33 -7.66 21.84
C ASN A 2 6.78 -7.21 20.46
N ASN A 3 7.03 -8.12 19.52
CA ASN A 3 7.50 -7.83 18.16
C ASN A 3 6.37 -7.92 17.12
N ARG A 4 5.13 -7.69 17.55
CA ARG A 4 3.94 -7.86 16.72
C ARG A 4 3.73 -6.64 15.82
N VAL A 5 3.70 -6.86 14.52
CA VAL A 5 3.50 -5.84 13.49
C VAL A 5 2.16 -6.06 12.81
N LEU A 6 1.36 -4.99 12.66
CA LEU A 6 0.18 -5.02 11.82
C LEU A 6 0.55 -4.57 10.40
N VAL A 7 0.26 -5.38 9.39
CA VAL A 7 0.24 -4.93 7.99
C VAL A 7 -1.22 -4.78 7.57
N CYS A 8 -1.73 -3.56 7.53
CA CYS A 8 -3.11 -3.30 7.15
C CYS A 8 -3.21 -2.67 5.75
N TYR A 9 -4.28 -3.01 5.02
CA TYR A 9 -4.45 -2.53 3.66
C TYR A 9 -5.89 -2.15 3.28
N ALA A 10 -6.01 -1.24 2.31
CA ALA A 10 -7.22 -1.01 1.54
C ALA A 10 -7.03 -1.47 0.09
N SER A 11 -7.89 -2.37 -0.38
CA SER A 11 -7.84 -2.88 -1.75
C SER A 11 -9.23 -3.08 -2.35
N ARG A 12 -9.40 -2.69 -3.61
CA ARG A 12 -10.66 -2.91 -4.36
C ARG A 12 -10.60 -4.04 -5.40
N ALA A 13 -9.40 -4.38 -5.87
CA ALA A 13 -9.20 -5.40 -6.91
C ALA A 13 -8.14 -6.45 -6.51
N GLY A 14 -7.74 -6.48 -5.23
CA GLY A 14 -6.83 -7.47 -4.67
C GLY A 14 -5.33 -7.23 -4.93
N SER A 15 -4.95 -6.29 -5.81
CA SER A 15 -3.52 -6.01 -6.06
C SER A 15 -2.78 -5.59 -4.79
N THR A 16 -3.35 -4.67 -4.02
CA THR A 16 -2.77 -4.17 -2.76
C THR A 16 -2.78 -5.23 -1.67
N ALA A 17 -3.82 -6.06 -1.61
CA ALA A 17 -3.88 -7.18 -0.66
C ALA A 17 -2.69 -8.13 -0.86
N GLY A 18 -2.41 -8.53 -2.11
CA GLY A 18 -1.25 -9.38 -2.39
C GLY A 18 0.11 -8.73 -2.08
N VAL A 19 0.22 -7.39 -2.20
CA VAL A 19 1.43 -6.68 -1.76
C VAL A 19 1.53 -6.72 -0.22
N ALA A 20 0.43 -6.50 0.49
CA ALA A 20 0.37 -6.59 1.95
C ALA A 20 0.75 -7.98 2.46
N GLU A 21 0.21 -9.03 1.84
CA GLU A 21 0.55 -10.43 2.13
C GLU A 21 2.03 -10.70 1.92
N SER A 22 2.61 -10.21 0.82
CA SER A 22 4.05 -10.37 0.55
C SER A 22 4.91 -9.64 1.59
N ILE A 23 4.55 -8.42 1.97
CA ILE A 23 5.24 -7.67 3.03
C ILE A 23 5.16 -8.45 4.34
N GLY A 24 3.95 -8.89 4.73
CA GLY A 24 3.75 -9.60 5.98
C GLY A 24 4.50 -10.92 6.06
N LYS A 25 4.49 -11.70 4.97
CA LYS A 25 5.30 -12.92 4.84
C LYS A 25 6.79 -12.63 5.02
N THR A 26 7.30 -11.60 4.35
CA THR A 26 8.72 -11.22 4.43
C THR A 26 9.13 -10.87 5.87
N LEU A 27 8.30 -10.09 6.58
CA LEU A 27 8.55 -9.74 7.98
C LEU A 27 8.48 -10.96 8.91
N ALA A 28 7.56 -11.89 8.66
CA ALA A 28 7.41 -13.11 9.44
C ALA A 28 8.57 -14.09 9.25
N GLU A 29 9.04 -14.29 8.01
CA GLU A 29 10.26 -15.06 7.69
C GLU A 29 11.51 -14.52 8.41
N ASN A 30 11.45 -13.24 8.75
CA ASN A 30 12.46 -12.48 9.45
C ASN A 30 12.24 -12.41 10.99
N GLY A 31 11.32 -13.19 11.53
CA GLY A 31 11.13 -13.39 12.97
C GLY A 31 10.13 -12.45 13.66
N ALA A 32 9.44 -11.57 12.93
CA ALA A 32 8.36 -10.76 13.49
C ALA A 32 7.06 -11.57 13.62
N GLN A 33 6.23 -11.27 14.62
CA GLN A 33 4.84 -11.74 14.62
C GLN A 33 4.02 -10.78 13.76
N VAL A 34 3.29 -11.26 12.76
CA VAL A 34 2.63 -10.38 11.79
C VAL A 34 1.19 -10.76 11.57
N ASP A 35 0.30 -9.78 11.69
CA ASP A 35 -1.07 -9.91 11.20
C ASP A 35 -1.21 -9.10 9.91
N VAL A 36 -1.86 -9.70 8.92
CA VAL A 36 -2.18 -9.03 7.66
C VAL A 36 -3.69 -8.91 7.57
N LEU A 37 -4.22 -7.69 7.64
CA LEU A 37 -5.66 -7.43 7.73
C LEU A 37 -6.11 -6.36 6.74
N SER A 38 -7.34 -6.48 6.25
CA SER A 38 -8.02 -5.31 5.65
C SER A 38 -8.17 -4.23 6.73
N MET A 39 -7.99 -2.97 6.37
CA MET A 39 -8.19 -1.84 7.31
C MET A 39 -9.59 -1.82 7.93
N GLN A 40 -10.59 -2.40 7.27
CA GLN A 40 -11.96 -2.52 7.80
C GLN A 40 -12.08 -3.58 8.91
N ASP A 41 -11.18 -4.54 8.96
CA ASP A 41 -11.18 -5.63 9.95
C ASP A 41 -10.32 -5.31 11.18
N VAL A 42 -9.56 -4.21 11.14
CA VAL A 42 -8.72 -3.75 12.25
C VAL A 42 -9.60 -3.08 13.31
N LYS A 43 -9.67 -3.70 14.49
CA LYS A 43 -10.48 -3.18 15.61
C LYS A 43 -9.66 -2.45 16.67
N ASP A 44 -8.41 -2.85 16.85
CA ASP A 44 -7.55 -2.35 17.92
C ASP A 44 -6.09 -2.36 17.45
N LEU A 45 -5.36 -1.28 17.75
CA LEU A 45 -3.93 -1.15 17.47
C LEU A 45 -3.05 -1.38 18.71
N THR A 46 -3.65 -1.49 19.90
CA THR A 46 -2.96 -1.66 21.18
C THR A 46 -2.00 -2.87 21.19
N PRO A 47 -2.35 -4.05 20.63
CA PRO A 47 -1.48 -5.23 20.67
C PRO A 47 -0.21 -5.11 19.83
N TYR A 48 -0.17 -4.17 18.88
CA TYR A 48 0.91 -4.08 17.90
C TYR A 48 2.00 -3.11 18.35
N GLN A 49 3.26 -3.49 18.18
CA GLN A 49 4.38 -2.58 18.38
C GLN A 49 4.54 -1.59 17.23
N ALA A 50 4.15 -1.98 16.01
CA ALA A 50 4.28 -1.15 14.82
C ALA A 50 3.17 -1.42 13.81
N VAL A 51 2.94 -0.46 12.90
CA VAL A 51 1.91 -0.55 11.86
C VAL A 51 2.49 -0.22 10.49
N ILE A 52 2.18 -1.06 9.50
CA ILE A 52 2.40 -0.80 8.09
C ILE A 52 1.03 -0.62 7.45
N ALA A 53 0.72 0.59 6.99
CA ALA A 53 -0.55 0.93 6.38
C ALA A 53 -0.42 1.12 4.88
N GLY A 54 -1.24 0.46 4.06
CA GLY A 54 -1.19 0.67 2.63
C GLY A 54 -2.52 0.75 1.90
N SER A 55 -2.50 1.42 0.75
CA SER A 55 -3.70 1.63 -0.05
C SER A 55 -3.39 1.55 -1.54
N ALA A 56 -4.41 1.15 -2.31
CA ALA A 56 -4.44 1.48 -3.73
C ALA A 56 -4.62 2.99 -3.93
N ILE A 57 -4.21 3.50 -5.09
CA ILE A 57 -4.66 4.80 -5.59
C ILE A 57 -5.82 4.62 -6.56
N ARG A 58 -6.89 5.40 -6.38
CA ARG A 58 -7.94 5.59 -7.39
C ARG A 58 -8.29 7.06 -7.49
N LYS A 59 -8.51 7.52 -8.73
CA LYS A 59 -8.81 8.94 -9.02
C LYS A 59 -7.84 9.88 -8.28
N SER A 60 -6.54 9.56 -8.38
CA SER A 60 -5.44 10.37 -7.84
C SER A 60 -5.39 10.51 -6.31
N LYS A 61 -6.02 9.61 -5.56
CA LYS A 61 -6.03 9.62 -4.09
C LYS A 61 -5.95 8.19 -3.53
N TRP A 62 -5.45 8.06 -2.30
CA TRP A 62 -5.70 6.85 -1.50
C TRP A 62 -7.20 6.58 -1.37
N LEU A 63 -7.53 5.32 -1.13
CA LEU A 63 -8.91 4.91 -0.95
C LEU A 63 -9.52 5.58 0.29
N PRO A 64 -10.81 5.97 0.26
CA PRO A 64 -11.43 6.68 1.37
C PRO A 64 -11.38 5.90 2.68
N GLU A 65 -11.55 4.58 2.63
CA GLU A 65 -11.42 3.69 3.79
C GLU A 65 -10.01 3.73 4.40
N ALA A 66 -8.96 3.89 3.58
CA ALA A 66 -7.59 4.05 4.07
C ALA A 66 -7.38 5.42 4.71
N MET A 67 -7.89 6.49 4.09
CA MET A 67 -7.81 7.83 4.66
C MET A 67 -8.53 7.90 6.01
N GLN A 68 -9.70 7.28 6.13
CA GLN A 68 -10.44 7.19 7.39
C GLN A 68 -9.63 6.45 8.46
N PHE A 69 -9.07 5.29 8.13
CA PHE A 69 -8.22 4.53 9.05
C PHE A 69 -7.07 5.37 9.60
N ILE A 70 -6.35 6.09 8.72
CA ILE A 70 -5.23 6.94 9.11
C ILE A 70 -5.67 8.11 10.00
N GLN A 71 -6.84 8.69 9.74
CA GLN A 71 -7.40 9.76 10.59
C GLN A 71 -7.81 9.24 11.96
N THR A 72 -8.49 8.10 12.03
CA THR A 72 -8.93 7.46 13.28
C THR A 72 -7.76 7.11 14.18
N HIS A 73 -6.67 6.58 13.62
CA HIS A 73 -5.51 6.11 14.37
C HIS A 73 -4.36 7.10 14.44
N ARG A 74 -4.60 8.37 14.12
CA ARG A 74 -3.56 9.42 14.11
C ARG A 74 -2.88 9.57 15.47
N ALA A 75 -3.62 9.42 16.57
CA ALA A 75 -3.08 9.52 17.93
C ALA A 75 -2.09 8.39 18.26
N ASP A 76 -2.28 7.20 17.69
CA ASP A 76 -1.42 6.04 17.93
C ASP A 76 -0.03 6.22 17.31
N ARG A 77 0.08 6.99 16.22
CA ARG A 77 1.36 7.29 15.55
C ARG A 77 2.39 7.92 16.49
N ALA A 78 1.98 8.75 17.44
CA ALA A 78 2.93 9.35 18.38
C ALA A 78 3.57 8.31 19.32
N ARG A 79 2.97 7.12 19.42
CA ARG A 79 3.36 6.06 20.36
C ARG A 79 4.04 4.88 19.70
N LYS A 80 3.86 4.68 18.39
CA LYS A 80 4.46 3.57 17.64
C LYS A 80 4.87 3.96 16.23
N PRO A 81 5.94 3.35 15.69
CA PRO A 81 6.38 3.63 14.34
C PRO A 81 5.34 3.16 13.32
N PHE A 82 5.14 4.01 12.31
CA PHE A 82 4.28 3.76 11.17
C PHE A 82 5.11 3.73 9.90
N ALA A 83 4.93 2.73 9.05
CA ALA A 83 5.37 2.77 7.66
C ALA A 83 4.15 2.79 6.73
N THR A 84 4.33 3.27 5.50
CA THR A 84 3.27 3.24 4.49
C THR A 84 3.71 2.52 3.23
N PHE A 85 2.76 1.94 2.52
CA PHE A 85 2.98 1.54 1.14
C PHE A 85 1.82 1.91 0.23
N THR A 86 2.12 2.23 -1.01
CA THR A 86 1.14 2.66 -2.00
C THR A 86 1.26 1.80 -3.24
N VAL A 87 0.11 1.32 -3.73
CA VAL A 87 0.05 0.51 -4.95
C VAL A 87 -0.72 1.26 -6.03
N CYS A 88 -0.07 1.52 -7.16
CA CYS A 88 -0.67 2.24 -8.28
C CYS A 88 -0.14 1.74 -9.62
N ILE A 89 -1.03 1.48 -10.59
CA ILE A 89 -0.60 1.06 -11.94
C ILE A 89 0.19 2.16 -12.67
N THR A 90 -0.03 3.43 -12.31
CA THR A 90 0.74 4.57 -12.85
C THR A 90 2.24 4.44 -12.60
N LEU A 91 2.65 3.75 -11.53
CA LEU A 91 4.06 3.44 -11.24
C LEU A 91 4.68 2.40 -12.19
N ALA A 92 3.90 1.81 -13.09
CA ALA A 92 4.40 0.92 -14.13
C ALA A 92 4.46 1.58 -15.52
N MET A 93 4.14 2.88 -15.62
CA MET A 93 4.21 3.64 -16.86
C MET A 93 5.67 3.99 -17.22
N SER A 94 5.96 4.09 -18.52
CA SER A 94 7.25 4.56 -19.04
C SER A 94 7.54 6.00 -18.56
N ASN A 95 8.76 6.27 -18.09
CA ASN A 95 9.16 7.52 -17.38
C ASN A 95 8.86 7.49 -15.86
N ASP A 96 9.51 6.54 -15.18
CA ASP A 96 9.35 6.23 -13.75
C ASP A 96 9.49 7.48 -12.84
N ALA A 97 10.50 8.33 -13.09
CA ALA A 97 10.75 9.52 -12.26
C ALA A 97 9.56 10.51 -12.25
N LYS A 98 9.00 10.80 -13.43
CA LYS A 98 7.84 11.71 -13.55
C LYS A 98 6.62 11.16 -12.82
N TYR A 99 6.32 9.88 -12.99
CA TYR A 99 5.12 9.28 -12.40
C TYR A 99 5.24 9.04 -10.90
N ARG A 100 6.46 8.77 -10.40
CA ARG A 100 6.73 8.77 -8.95
C ARG A 100 6.47 10.13 -8.32
N ALA A 101 6.90 11.23 -8.95
CA ALA A 101 6.61 12.58 -8.46
C ALA A 101 5.09 12.87 -8.41
N VAL A 102 4.35 12.49 -9.46
CA VAL A 102 2.88 12.64 -9.48
C VAL A 102 2.21 11.81 -8.38
N VAL A 103 2.64 10.57 -8.18
CA VAL A 103 2.11 9.72 -7.11
C VAL A 103 2.46 10.27 -5.73
N ALA A 104 3.64 10.88 -5.57
CA ALA A 104 4.05 11.55 -4.33
C ALA A 104 3.09 12.69 -3.95
N GLU A 105 2.63 13.49 -4.92
CA GLU A 105 1.60 14.51 -4.70
C GLU A 105 0.27 13.90 -4.24
N TRP A 106 -0.13 12.77 -4.82
CA TRP A 106 -1.38 12.08 -4.47
C TRP A 106 -1.38 11.51 -3.05
N ILE A 107 -0.21 11.19 -2.51
CA ILE A 107 -0.04 10.71 -1.12
C ILE A 107 0.36 11.82 -0.15
N ALA A 108 0.57 13.07 -0.61
CA ALA A 108 0.86 14.20 0.27
C ALA A 108 -0.19 14.40 1.39
N PRO A 109 -1.51 14.20 1.16
CA PRO A 109 -2.50 14.25 2.24
C PRO A 109 -2.29 13.16 3.31
N VAL A 110 -1.77 11.99 2.93
CA VAL A 110 -1.42 10.92 3.87
C VAL A 110 -0.20 11.34 4.68
N ARG A 111 0.84 11.85 4.02
CA ARG A 111 2.08 12.36 4.64
C ARG A 111 1.83 13.47 5.65
N ALA A 112 0.82 14.31 5.40
CA ALA A 112 0.41 15.37 6.32
C ALA A 112 -0.22 14.82 7.61
N LEU A 113 -0.88 13.66 7.53
CA LEU A 113 -1.50 13.01 8.70
C LEU A 113 -0.50 12.13 9.45
N ILE A 114 0.29 11.35 8.70
CA ILE A 114 1.31 10.45 9.20
C ILE A 114 2.64 10.72 8.49
N GLN A 115 3.71 10.95 9.24
CA GLN A 115 5.09 10.98 8.71
C GLN A 115 5.65 9.59 9.00
N PRO A 116 5.61 8.71 7.99
CA PRO A 116 6.07 7.34 8.17
C PRO A 116 7.59 7.28 8.28
N VAL A 117 8.09 6.27 8.98
CA VAL A 117 9.52 5.96 9.06
C VAL A 117 10.05 5.41 7.74
N SER A 118 9.18 4.87 6.89
CA SER A 118 9.51 4.32 5.57
C SER A 118 8.27 4.35 4.66
N GLU A 119 8.49 4.63 3.37
CA GLU A 119 7.44 4.68 2.33
C GLU A 119 7.77 3.76 1.16
N GLY A 120 6.90 2.78 0.90
CA GLY A 120 6.97 1.90 -0.26
C GLY A 120 6.08 2.39 -1.40
N LEU A 121 6.62 2.58 -2.60
CA LEU A 121 5.85 2.89 -3.80
C LEU A 121 5.98 1.75 -4.81
N PHE A 122 4.88 1.03 -5.03
CA PHE A 122 4.87 -0.19 -5.84
C PHE A 122 3.87 -0.12 -6.99
N ALA A 123 4.29 -0.66 -8.14
CA ALA A 123 3.39 -0.94 -9.24
C ALA A 123 2.34 -1.99 -8.86
N GLY A 124 1.17 -1.94 -9.50
CA GLY A 124 0.06 -2.86 -9.25
C GLY A 124 -0.20 -3.84 -10.39
N LYS A 125 -1.26 -4.65 -10.22
CA LYS A 125 -1.85 -5.50 -11.26
C LYS A 125 -3.15 -4.87 -11.76
N LEU A 126 -3.32 -4.80 -13.08
CA LEU A 126 -4.63 -4.57 -13.69
C LEU A 126 -5.31 -5.91 -13.98
N ASP A 127 -6.40 -6.15 -13.27
CA ASP A 127 -7.23 -7.34 -13.44
C ASP A 127 -8.67 -6.90 -13.72
N PHE A 128 -9.04 -6.84 -15.00
CA PHE A 128 -10.36 -6.38 -15.44
C PHE A 128 -11.50 -7.30 -14.99
N SER A 129 -11.21 -8.57 -14.67
CA SER A 129 -12.23 -9.50 -14.15
C SER A 129 -12.72 -9.12 -12.75
N LYS A 130 -11.90 -8.35 -12.01
CA LYS A 130 -12.18 -7.90 -10.64
C LYS A 130 -12.65 -6.45 -10.58
N LEU A 131 -12.92 -5.81 -11.73
CA LEU A 131 -13.40 -4.44 -11.81
C LEU A 131 -14.90 -4.40 -12.15
N PRO A 132 -15.66 -3.43 -11.61
CA PRO A 132 -17.06 -3.26 -11.94
C PRO A 132 -17.21 -2.89 -13.43
N VAL A 133 -18.28 -3.35 -14.07
CA VAL A 133 -18.58 -3.02 -15.46
C VAL A 133 -19.23 -1.64 -15.52
N ASN A 134 -18.42 -0.59 -15.71
CA ASN A 134 -18.86 0.79 -15.79
C ASN A 134 -17.98 1.62 -16.75
N LEU A 135 -18.33 2.89 -16.96
CA LEU A 135 -17.59 3.80 -17.85
C LEU A 135 -16.12 3.97 -17.44
N ASP A 136 -15.82 4.05 -16.14
CA ASP A 136 -14.43 4.16 -15.65
C ASP A 136 -13.59 2.93 -16.08
N THR A 137 -14.16 1.72 -15.97
CA THR A 137 -13.50 0.48 -16.41
C THR A 137 -13.38 0.42 -17.92
N LEU A 138 -14.36 0.90 -18.67
CA LEU A 138 -14.29 0.96 -20.14
C LEU A 138 -13.18 1.91 -20.62
N LEU A 139 -13.08 3.10 -20.02
CA LEU A 139 -12.00 4.06 -20.30
C LEU A 139 -10.62 3.47 -19.94
N LEU A 140 -10.52 2.77 -18.81
CA LEU A 140 -9.29 2.08 -18.43
C LEU A 140 -8.92 0.97 -19.43
N ARG A 141 -9.89 0.23 -19.96
CA ARG A 141 -9.64 -0.75 -21.04
C ARG A 141 -9.15 -0.08 -22.32
N ALA A 142 -9.75 1.04 -22.71
CA ALA A 142 -9.36 1.78 -23.91
C ALA A 142 -7.92 2.33 -23.79
N THR A 143 -7.56 2.90 -22.65
CA THR A 143 -6.18 3.39 -22.39
C THR A 143 -5.15 2.26 -22.38
N VAL A 144 -5.50 1.06 -21.89
CA VAL A 144 -4.67 -0.14 -21.99
C VAL A 144 -4.59 -0.68 -23.43
N ALA A 145 -5.67 -0.58 -24.20
CA ALA A 145 -5.68 -0.95 -25.62
C ALA A 145 -4.80 -0.02 -26.46
N ALA A 146 -4.80 1.27 -26.14
CA ALA A 146 -3.98 2.31 -26.75
C ALA A 146 -2.50 2.30 -26.29
N GLY A 147 -2.11 1.37 -25.41
CA GLY A 147 -0.72 1.23 -24.94
C GLY A 147 -0.27 2.27 -23.91
N ILE A 148 -1.18 3.08 -23.36
CA ILE A 148 -0.87 4.11 -22.36
C ILE A 148 -0.59 3.46 -21.00
N PHE A 149 -1.46 2.53 -20.58
CA PHE A 149 -1.25 1.76 -19.36
C PHE A 149 -0.75 0.35 -19.67
N PRO A 150 0.19 -0.15 -18.85
CA PRO A 150 0.71 -1.50 -19.02
C PRO A 150 -0.35 -2.57 -18.74
N ARG A 151 -0.28 -3.67 -19.50
CA ARG A 151 -1.06 -4.88 -19.25
C ARG A 151 -0.42 -5.77 -18.18
N GLY A 152 -1.26 -6.54 -17.50
CA GLY A 152 -0.87 -7.64 -16.64
C GLY A 152 -0.49 -7.24 -15.22
N ASP A 153 0.26 -8.13 -14.58
CA ASP A 153 0.85 -7.90 -13.26
C ASP A 153 2.18 -7.19 -13.41
N ARG A 154 2.30 -6.01 -12.78
CA ARG A 154 3.52 -5.20 -12.78
C ARG A 154 4.14 -5.06 -11.39
N ARG A 155 3.65 -5.82 -10.41
CA ARG A 155 4.23 -5.85 -9.06
C ARG A 155 5.64 -6.43 -9.15
N ASP A 156 6.63 -5.66 -8.70
CA ASP A 156 7.98 -6.15 -8.49
C ASP A 156 8.09 -6.77 -7.10
N TRP A 157 7.96 -8.09 -7.05
CA TRP A 157 8.01 -8.83 -5.80
C TRP A 157 9.36 -8.78 -5.11
N ASN A 158 10.46 -8.63 -5.85
CA ASN A 158 11.79 -8.47 -5.25
C ASN A 158 11.91 -7.11 -4.57
N ALA A 159 11.46 -6.05 -5.23
CA ALA A 159 11.46 -4.70 -4.65
C ALA A 159 10.55 -4.61 -3.41
N ILE A 160 9.39 -5.28 -3.42
CA ILE A 160 8.48 -5.34 -2.26
C ILE A 160 9.16 -6.03 -1.07
N ARG A 161 9.81 -7.18 -1.30
CA ARG A 161 10.54 -7.91 -0.25
C ARG A 161 11.71 -7.09 0.29
N ALA A 162 12.55 -6.56 -0.59
CA ALA A 162 13.71 -5.75 -0.21
C ALA A 162 13.31 -4.52 0.62
N TRP A 163 12.21 -3.85 0.26
CA TRP A 163 11.68 -2.75 1.05
C TRP A 163 11.18 -3.22 2.43
N ALA A 164 10.48 -4.36 2.52
CA ALA A 164 10.03 -4.91 3.79
C ALA A 164 11.21 -5.27 4.71
N ASP A 165 12.25 -5.90 4.16
CA ASP A 165 13.50 -6.23 4.87
C ASP A 165 14.16 -4.98 5.44
N HIS A 166 14.30 -3.93 4.62
CA HIS A 166 14.89 -2.65 5.03
C HIS A 166 14.03 -1.92 6.07
N THR A 167 12.71 -2.07 5.99
CA THR A 167 11.77 -1.37 6.88
C THR A 167 11.65 -2.05 8.26
N ARG A 168 11.83 -3.37 8.34
CA ARG A 168 11.75 -4.14 9.60
C ARG A 168 12.53 -3.51 10.77
N PRO A 169 13.84 -3.22 10.65
CA PRO A 169 14.60 -2.65 11.76
C PRO A 169 14.11 -1.27 12.17
N LEU A 170 13.48 -0.49 11.28
CA LEU A 170 12.91 0.82 11.62
C LEU A 170 11.61 0.74 12.43
N LEU A 171 10.93 -0.42 12.37
CA LEU A 171 9.67 -0.66 13.07
C LEU A 171 9.86 -1.34 14.43
N LEU A 172 10.91 -2.15 14.56
CA LEU A 172 11.16 -3.00 15.74
C LEU A 172 12.46 -2.62 16.48
N ALA A 173 12.96 -1.40 16.24
CA ALA A 173 14.11 -0.84 16.96
C ALA A 173 13.85 -0.71 18.47
#